data_AF-A0A3N7GRU8-F1
#
_entry.id   AF-A0A3N7GRU8-F1
#
_cell.length_a   1.000
_cell.length_b   1.000
_cell.length_c   1.000
_cell.angle_alpha   90.00
_cell.angle_beta   90.00
_cell.angle_gamma   90.00
#
_symmetry.space_group_name_H-M   'P 1'
#
loop_
_entity.id
_entity.type
_entity.pdbx_description
1 polymer ?
#
loop_
_entity_poly.entity_id
_entity_poly.type
_entity_poly.pdbx_seq_one_letter_code
_entity_poly.pdbx_strand_id
1 'polypeptide(L)'
;MEFRLKIMEEIFTILPSRGYQNEKFQIKSSQSGQEVHLYRNGEQVGKFKTREELSSIDFHDLQAGSYSAITIQNGKTLSANFQIEPAKRFGSSTVKNCFVFDDCDYSFVVMQDRLFIYNEKSGTLLYENHLSPHEIIKISNNIFLFISNASGNSKFENFALFDATQLSITETFNNFHKIHFDEELNRLWIFCPQKGLHGFNLSSSIATEREIIKIELVNRFHSNHNSIILAETEDKIVAIDISSLEILSTAKTSNIGIDYDGGVFEKNEDGILYSN
;
A
#
# COMPACT_ATOMS: atom_id res chain seq x y z
N MET A 1 -7.12 31.05 -1.27
CA MET A 1 -8.00 30.31 -2.21
C MET A 1 -7.43 28.91 -2.32
N GLU A 2 -7.83 28.02 -1.42
CA GLU A 2 -7.35 26.64 -1.38
C GLU A 2 -7.93 25.87 -2.56
N PHE A 3 -7.08 25.46 -3.49
CA PHE A 3 -7.42 24.40 -4.42
C PHE A 3 -7.41 23.08 -3.64
N ARG A 4 -8.54 22.76 -2.98
CA ARG A 4 -8.81 21.36 -2.63
C ARG A 4 -8.99 20.61 -3.95
N LEU A 5 -7.94 19.92 -4.39
CA LEU A 5 -8.08 18.81 -5.32
C LEU A 5 -9.06 17.83 -4.66
N LYS A 6 -10.33 17.95 -5.06
CA LYS A 6 -11.35 16.96 -4.73
C LYS A 6 -10.88 15.68 -5.42
N ILE A 7 -10.23 14.80 -4.65
CA ILE A 7 -9.90 13.44 -5.07
C ILE A 7 -11.18 12.92 -5.73
N MET A 8 -11.10 12.63 -7.03
CA MET A 8 -12.26 12.14 -7.76
C MET A 8 -12.65 10.82 -7.10
N GLU A 9 -13.75 10.83 -6.34
CA GLU A 9 -14.37 9.61 -5.86
C GLU A 9 -14.68 8.75 -7.08
N GLU A 10 -14.08 7.56 -7.15
CA GLU A 10 -14.53 6.52 -8.06
C GLU A 10 -16.02 6.29 -7.78
N ILE A 11 -16.86 6.51 -8.79
CA ILE A 11 -18.32 6.43 -8.62
C ILE A 11 -18.76 4.99 -8.43
N PHE A 12 -17.96 4.06 -8.93
CA PHE A 12 -18.17 2.65 -8.72
C PHE A 12 -16.85 1.87 -8.72
N THR A 13 -16.83 0.78 -7.96
CA THR A 13 -15.72 -0.18 -7.86
C THR A 13 -16.26 -1.58 -8.13
N ILE A 14 -15.52 -2.39 -8.88
CA ILE A 14 -15.86 -3.79 -9.16
C ILE A 14 -14.91 -4.70 -8.38
N LEU A 15 -15.48 -5.59 -7.59
CA LEU A 15 -14.76 -6.54 -6.74
C LEU A 15 -15.20 -7.98 -7.00
N PRO A 16 -14.28 -8.96 -6.98
CA PRO A 16 -12.84 -8.76 -6.90
C PRO A 16 -12.31 -8.10 -8.19
N SER A 17 -11.21 -7.34 -8.12
CA SER A 17 -10.55 -6.80 -9.31
C SER A 17 -9.94 -7.91 -10.18
N ARG A 18 -9.70 -9.09 -9.59
CA ARG A 18 -9.27 -10.30 -10.29
C ARG A 18 -10.08 -11.49 -9.80
N GLY A 19 -10.87 -12.12 -10.67
CA GLY A 19 -11.75 -13.24 -10.31
C GLY A 19 -11.63 -14.44 -11.24
N TYR A 20 -12.41 -15.47 -10.95
CA TYR A 20 -12.45 -16.72 -11.73
C TYR A 20 -13.78 -16.85 -12.50
N GLN A 21 -13.83 -17.71 -13.51
CA GLN A 21 -14.98 -17.84 -14.42
C GLN A 21 -16.30 -18.24 -13.73
N ASN A 22 -16.24 -18.82 -12.54
CA ASN A 22 -17.39 -19.28 -11.77
C ASN A 22 -17.67 -18.41 -10.52
N GLU A 23 -17.05 -17.23 -10.43
CA GLU A 23 -17.27 -16.28 -9.34
C GLU A 23 -18.26 -15.17 -9.73
N LYS A 24 -18.84 -14.54 -8.72
CA LYS A 24 -19.68 -13.36 -8.87
C LYS A 24 -18.84 -12.11 -8.69
N PHE A 25 -19.13 -11.05 -9.44
CA PHE A 25 -18.50 -9.76 -9.23
C PHE A 25 -19.51 -8.81 -8.60
N GLN A 26 -19.09 -8.15 -7.53
CA GLN A 26 -19.85 -7.16 -6.79
C GLN A 26 -19.47 -5.77 -7.27
N ILE A 27 -20.46 -4.90 -7.40
CA ILE A 27 -20.29 -3.50 -7.77
C ILE A 27 -20.75 -2.67 -6.59
N LYS A 28 -19.79 -1.96 -6.01
CA LYS A 28 -20.09 -0.88 -5.08
C LYS A 28 -20.26 0.39 -5.87
N SER A 29 -21.30 1.16 -5.62
CA SER A 29 -21.46 2.48 -6.23
C SER A 29 -22.00 3.49 -5.24
N SER A 30 -21.50 4.72 -5.34
CA SER A 30 -22.01 5.86 -4.57
C SER A 30 -23.26 6.50 -5.20
N GLN A 31 -23.68 6.04 -6.39
CA GLN A 31 -24.83 6.61 -7.11
C GLN A 31 -25.69 5.53 -7.78
N SER A 32 -27.00 5.76 -7.79
CA SER A 32 -27.96 4.87 -8.44
C SER A 32 -28.27 5.32 -9.88
N GLY A 33 -28.53 4.36 -10.76
CA GLY A 33 -29.11 4.59 -12.08
C GLY A 33 -28.13 4.98 -13.19
N GLN A 34 -26.82 5.02 -12.93
CA GLN A 34 -25.83 5.29 -13.96
C GLN A 34 -25.66 4.08 -14.89
N GLU A 35 -25.73 4.31 -16.22
CA GLU A 35 -25.43 3.26 -17.18
C GLU A 35 -23.92 3.10 -17.32
N VAL A 36 -23.45 1.88 -17.11
CA VAL A 36 -22.04 1.48 -17.22
C VAL A 36 -21.93 0.48 -18.36
N HIS A 37 -21.01 0.75 -19.26
CA HIS A 37 -20.74 -0.05 -20.46
C HIS A 37 -19.53 -0.93 -20.20
N LEU A 38 -19.66 -2.22 -20.48
CA LEU A 38 -18.59 -3.19 -20.27
C LEU A 38 -17.88 -3.46 -21.60
N TYR A 39 -16.55 -3.36 -21.58
CA TYR A 39 -15.68 -3.61 -22.72
C TYR A 39 -14.70 -4.75 -22.45
N ARG A 40 -14.40 -5.54 -23.49
CA ARG A 40 -13.31 -6.52 -23.53
C ARG A 40 -12.59 -6.37 -24.85
N ASN A 41 -11.27 -6.21 -24.83
CA ASN A 41 -10.45 -6.01 -26.03
C ASN A 41 -10.97 -4.86 -26.95
N GLY A 42 -11.55 -3.81 -26.37
CA GLY A 42 -12.12 -2.67 -27.09
C GLY A 42 -13.56 -2.86 -27.60
N GLU A 43 -14.13 -4.06 -27.52
CA GLU A 43 -15.51 -4.34 -27.93
C GLU A 43 -16.47 -4.27 -26.73
N GLN A 44 -17.62 -3.62 -26.93
CA GLN A 44 -18.66 -3.59 -25.90
C GLN A 44 -19.34 -4.95 -25.82
N VAL A 45 -19.24 -5.61 -24.67
CA VAL A 45 -19.76 -6.95 -24.41
C VAL A 45 -20.97 -6.96 -23.48
N GLY A 46 -21.30 -5.82 -22.86
CA GLY A 46 -22.46 -5.72 -22.00
C GLY A 46 -22.68 -4.30 -21.47
N LYS A 47 -23.73 -4.15 -20.69
CA LYS A 47 -24.01 -2.93 -19.92
C LYS A 47 -24.89 -3.22 -18.72
N PHE A 48 -24.83 -2.38 -17.71
CA PHE A 48 -25.65 -2.47 -16.52
C PHE A 48 -25.94 -1.09 -15.95
N LYS A 49 -26.88 -1.01 -15.00
CA LYS A 49 -27.13 0.21 -14.23
C LYS A 49 -26.63 0.03 -12.80
N THR A 50 -25.91 1.03 -12.29
CA THR A 50 -25.52 1.05 -10.88
C THR A 50 -26.74 1.15 -9.97
N ARG A 51 -26.61 0.63 -8.75
CA ARG A 51 -27.53 0.89 -7.64
C ARG A 51 -26.69 1.45 -6.50
N GLU A 52 -27.30 2.29 -5.66
CA GLU A 52 -26.65 2.76 -4.44
C GLU A 52 -26.24 1.57 -3.56
N GLU A 53 -25.08 1.72 -2.91
CA GLU A 53 -24.45 0.73 -2.04
C GLU A 53 -23.87 -0.47 -2.80
N LEU A 54 -24.62 -1.56 -2.91
CA LEU A 54 -24.13 -2.82 -3.45
C LEU A 54 -25.10 -3.39 -4.49
N SER A 55 -24.57 -3.63 -5.69
CA SER A 55 -25.23 -4.46 -6.69
C SER A 55 -24.30 -5.59 -7.08
N SER A 56 -24.79 -6.84 -7.12
CA SER A 56 -24.05 -7.93 -7.73
C SER A 56 -24.36 -7.98 -9.21
N ILE A 57 -23.33 -8.12 -10.05
CA ILE A 57 -23.55 -8.60 -11.40
C ILE A 57 -23.18 -10.07 -11.43
N ASP A 58 -24.20 -10.89 -11.66
CA ASP A 58 -24.01 -12.22 -12.17
C ASP A 58 -23.59 -12.10 -13.63
N PHE A 59 -22.29 -11.94 -13.81
CA PHE A 59 -21.62 -12.11 -15.09
C PHE A 59 -21.53 -13.59 -15.44
N HIS A 60 -22.65 -14.30 -15.34
CA HIS A 60 -22.77 -15.61 -15.95
C HIS A 60 -22.55 -15.36 -17.45
N ASP A 61 -21.52 -15.99 -18.01
CA ASP A 61 -21.08 -15.94 -19.41
C ASP A 61 -19.96 -14.94 -19.77
N LEU A 62 -19.34 -14.24 -18.81
CA LEU A 62 -18.09 -13.55 -19.13
C LEU A 62 -16.94 -14.55 -19.30
N GLN A 63 -16.27 -14.45 -20.45
CA GLN A 63 -15.10 -15.24 -20.77
C GLN A 63 -13.86 -14.72 -20.03
N ALA A 64 -12.81 -15.55 -19.96
CA ALA A 64 -11.54 -15.10 -19.40
C ALA A 64 -10.94 -13.93 -20.18
N GLY A 65 -10.35 -12.96 -19.48
CA GLY A 65 -9.71 -11.81 -20.08
C GLY A 65 -9.81 -10.54 -19.23
N SER A 66 -9.27 -9.45 -19.76
CA SER A 66 -9.32 -8.13 -19.13
C SER A 66 -10.54 -7.36 -19.59
N TYR A 67 -11.20 -6.73 -18.62
CA TYR A 67 -12.42 -5.97 -18.81
C TYR A 67 -12.25 -4.53 -18.33
N SER A 68 -12.92 -3.61 -19.01
CA SER A 68 -13.07 -2.23 -18.59
C SER A 68 -14.55 -1.90 -18.53
N ALA A 69 -15.03 -1.55 -17.34
CA ALA A 69 -16.35 -0.98 -17.14
C ALA A 69 -16.24 0.54 -17.19
N ILE A 70 -16.96 1.19 -18.09
CA ILE A 70 -16.82 2.62 -18.40
C ILE A 70 -18.18 3.32 -18.27
N THR A 71 -18.19 4.49 -17.64
CA THR A 71 -19.33 5.42 -17.67
C THR A 71 -18.85 6.85 -17.91
N ILE A 72 -19.74 7.71 -18.39
CA ILE A 72 -19.46 9.13 -18.58
C ILE A 72 -20.33 9.91 -17.61
N GLN A 73 -19.69 10.65 -16.71
CA GLN A 73 -20.39 11.53 -15.78
C GLN A 73 -19.82 12.94 -15.86
N ASN A 74 -20.68 13.92 -16.06
CA ASN A 74 -20.29 15.34 -16.16
C ASN A 74 -19.16 15.60 -17.17
N GLY A 75 -19.19 14.89 -18.30
CA GLY A 75 -18.16 14.98 -19.35
C GLY A 75 -16.83 14.30 -19.03
N LYS A 76 -16.72 13.61 -17.88
CA LYS A 76 -15.54 12.82 -17.51
C LYS A 76 -15.81 11.34 -17.72
N THR A 77 -14.86 10.67 -18.35
CA THR A 77 -14.84 9.21 -18.45
C THR A 77 -14.33 8.63 -17.14
N LEU A 78 -15.11 7.73 -16.56
CA LEU A 78 -14.77 6.98 -15.36
C LEU A 78 -14.72 5.51 -15.73
N SER A 79 -13.73 4.81 -15.20
CA SER A 79 -13.48 3.41 -15.55
C SER A 79 -13.06 2.59 -14.35
N ALA A 80 -13.61 1.38 -14.21
CA ALA A 80 -13.08 0.35 -13.35
C ALA A 80 -12.58 -0.82 -14.21
N ASN A 81 -11.36 -1.27 -13.95
CA ASN A 81 -10.78 -2.42 -14.66
C ASN A 81 -10.82 -3.66 -13.77
N PHE A 82 -11.12 -4.81 -14.37
CA PHE A 82 -11.05 -6.09 -13.68
C PHE A 82 -10.64 -7.20 -14.64
N GLN A 83 -10.22 -8.34 -14.08
CA GLN A 83 -9.71 -9.48 -14.83
C GLN A 83 -10.44 -10.76 -14.44
N ILE A 84 -10.77 -11.57 -15.44
CA ILE A 84 -11.29 -12.92 -15.27
C ILE A 84 -10.22 -13.90 -15.70
N GLU A 85 -9.74 -14.71 -14.77
CA GLU A 85 -8.76 -15.75 -15.04
C GLU A 85 -9.35 -16.90 -15.86
N PRO A 86 -8.57 -17.54 -16.75
CA PRO A 86 -8.97 -18.75 -17.48
C PRO A 86 -8.94 -19.99 -16.57
N ALA A 87 -9.53 -19.88 -15.38
CA ALA A 87 -9.59 -20.92 -14.38
C ALA A 87 -10.93 -20.85 -13.64
N LYS A 88 -11.30 -21.99 -13.05
CA LYS A 88 -12.44 -22.11 -12.13
C LYS A 88 -11.92 -22.38 -10.73
N ARG A 89 -12.55 -21.72 -9.76
CA ARG A 89 -12.23 -21.93 -8.35
C ARG A 89 -13.10 -23.03 -7.78
N PHE A 90 -12.46 -24.06 -7.26
CA PHE A 90 -13.10 -25.15 -6.53
C PHE A 90 -12.51 -25.23 -5.13
N GLY A 91 -13.37 -25.34 -4.12
CA GLY A 91 -12.96 -25.52 -2.72
C GLY A 91 -13.03 -24.26 -1.86
N SER A 92 -12.76 -24.47 -0.57
CA SER A 92 -12.72 -23.45 0.48
C SER A 92 -11.29 -22.99 0.77
N SER A 93 -11.16 -21.78 1.27
CA SER A 93 -9.90 -21.25 1.81
C SER A 93 -9.89 -21.36 3.33
N THR A 94 -8.72 -21.23 3.95
CA THR A 94 -8.59 -21.22 5.41
C THR A 94 -8.36 -19.81 5.93
N VAL A 95 -8.96 -19.51 7.09
CA VAL A 95 -8.80 -18.24 7.79
C VAL A 95 -7.36 -18.15 8.31
N LYS A 96 -6.71 -17.01 8.06
CA LYS A 96 -5.36 -16.70 8.53
C LYS A 96 -5.39 -15.76 9.72
N ASN A 97 -6.10 -14.63 9.59
CA ASN A 97 -6.19 -13.62 10.64
C ASN A 97 -7.43 -12.73 10.45
N CYS A 98 -7.83 -12.02 11.50
CA CYS A 98 -8.90 -11.04 11.47
C CYS A 98 -8.41 -9.72 12.09
N PHE A 99 -8.77 -8.59 11.50
CA PHE A 99 -8.40 -7.25 11.97
C PHE A 99 -9.66 -6.40 12.16
N VAL A 100 -9.78 -5.83 13.36
CA VAL A 100 -10.87 -4.93 13.79
C VAL A 100 -10.24 -3.66 14.36
N PHE A 101 -10.89 -2.50 14.19
CA PHE A 101 -10.35 -1.21 14.60
C PHE A 101 -11.44 -0.35 15.26
N ASP A 102 -11.15 0.25 16.41
CA ASP A 102 -12.16 0.94 17.24
C ASP A 102 -12.85 2.12 16.53
N ASP A 103 -12.14 2.83 15.63
CA ASP A 103 -12.64 4.01 14.91
C ASP A 103 -12.68 3.79 13.38
N CYS A 104 -13.13 2.63 12.92
CA CYS A 104 -13.34 2.38 11.49
C CYS A 104 -14.59 1.54 11.23
N ASP A 105 -15.33 1.88 10.18
CA ASP A 105 -16.50 1.11 9.74
C ASP A 105 -16.12 -0.21 9.04
N TYR A 106 -14.83 -0.52 8.89
CA TYR A 106 -14.35 -1.68 8.14
C TYR A 106 -13.57 -2.67 9.01
N SER A 107 -13.96 -3.93 8.88
CA SER A 107 -13.28 -5.10 9.41
C SER A 107 -12.70 -5.95 8.28
N PHE A 108 -11.57 -6.59 8.54
CA PHE A 108 -10.87 -7.42 7.55
C PHE A 108 -10.75 -8.87 8.02
N VAL A 109 -11.20 -9.81 7.20
CA VAL A 109 -10.96 -11.24 7.41
C VAL A 109 -10.01 -11.73 6.34
N VAL A 110 -8.78 -12.05 6.73
CA VAL A 110 -7.75 -12.51 5.82
C VAL A 110 -7.79 -14.02 5.72
N MET A 111 -7.93 -14.51 4.50
CA MET A 111 -7.80 -15.92 4.15
C MET A 111 -6.44 -16.16 3.49
N GLN A 112 -6.05 -17.42 3.29
CA GLN A 112 -4.80 -17.75 2.59
C GLN A 112 -4.71 -17.21 1.14
N ASP A 113 -5.84 -17.00 0.49
CA ASP A 113 -5.92 -16.69 -0.95
C ASP A 113 -6.78 -15.46 -1.29
N ARG A 114 -7.36 -14.81 -0.28
CA ARG A 114 -8.25 -13.66 -0.45
C ARG A 114 -8.39 -12.84 0.83
N LEU A 115 -8.88 -11.62 0.67
CA LEU A 115 -9.25 -10.70 1.74
C LEU A 115 -10.76 -10.52 1.69
N PHE A 116 -11.44 -10.70 2.81
CA PHE A 116 -12.81 -10.21 2.98
C PHE A 116 -12.78 -8.84 3.65
N ILE A 117 -13.60 -7.94 3.15
CA ILE A 117 -13.75 -6.57 3.64
C ILE A 117 -15.21 -6.43 4.05
N TYR A 118 -15.45 -6.30 5.35
CA TYR A 118 -16.78 -6.17 5.92
C TYR A 118 -17.02 -4.73 6.32
N ASN A 119 -18.05 -4.10 5.76
CA ASN A 119 -18.53 -2.81 6.24
C ASN A 119 -19.54 -3.07 7.37
N GLU A 120 -19.17 -2.71 8.59
CA GLU A 120 -19.95 -2.96 9.81
C GLU A 120 -21.23 -2.12 9.85
N LYS A 121 -21.19 -0.92 9.28
CA LYS A 121 -22.33 0.01 9.26
C LYS A 121 -23.44 -0.44 8.31
N SER A 122 -23.08 -0.85 7.10
CA SER A 122 -24.05 -1.32 6.10
C SER A 122 -24.29 -2.82 6.13
N GLY A 123 -23.54 -3.57 6.94
CA GLY A 123 -23.56 -5.04 6.97
C GLY A 123 -23.11 -5.70 5.66
N THR A 124 -22.38 -4.95 4.83
CA THR A 124 -22.00 -5.38 3.48
C THR A 124 -20.69 -6.15 3.50
N LEU A 125 -20.68 -7.35 2.91
CA LEU A 125 -19.49 -8.16 2.73
C LEU A 125 -18.97 -8.09 1.30
N LEU A 126 -17.71 -7.73 1.17
CA LEU A 126 -16.95 -7.66 -0.08
C LEU A 126 -15.73 -8.57 0.02
N TYR A 127 -15.13 -8.91 -1.11
CA TYR A 127 -13.86 -9.63 -1.11
C TYR A 127 -12.95 -9.22 -2.26
N GLU A 128 -11.65 -9.32 -2.00
CA GLU A 128 -10.60 -9.25 -3.01
C GLU A 128 -9.81 -10.55 -3.07
N ASN A 129 -9.58 -11.06 -4.28
CA ASN A 129 -8.72 -12.22 -4.47
C ASN A 129 -7.26 -11.80 -4.53
N HIS A 130 -6.36 -12.75 -4.26
CA HIS A 130 -4.91 -12.56 -4.36
C HIS A 130 -4.34 -11.50 -3.40
N LEU A 131 -5.14 -11.05 -2.44
CA LEU A 131 -4.73 -10.16 -1.37
C LEU A 131 -4.79 -10.94 -0.04
N SER A 132 -3.64 -11.21 0.55
CA SER A 132 -3.53 -11.97 1.82
C SER A 132 -2.43 -11.40 2.72
N PRO A 133 -2.58 -10.14 3.21
CA PRO A 133 -1.60 -9.55 4.11
C PRO A 133 -1.41 -10.40 5.38
N HIS A 134 -0.21 -10.45 5.94
CA HIS A 134 -0.02 -11.06 7.26
C HIS A 134 -0.26 -10.06 8.39
N GLU A 135 -0.15 -8.77 8.09
CA GLU A 135 -0.34 -7.66 9.02
C GLU A 135 -1.08 -6.52 8.29
N ILE A 136 -2.02 -5.90 8.99
CA ILE A 136 -2.78 -4.73 8.53
C ILE A 136 -2.68 -3.68 9.62
N ILE A 137 -2.16 -2.51 9.26
CA ILE A 137 -2.00 -1.38 10.19
C ILE A 137 -2.89 -0.23 9.72
N LYS A 138 -3.61 0.40 10.64
CA LYS A 138 -4.41 1.59 10.34
C LYS A 138 -3.50 2.82 10.28
N ILE A 139 -3.50 3.51 9.15
CA ILE A 139 -2.74 4.77 8.96
C ILE A 139 -3.63 5.98 9.23
N SER A 140 -4.89 5.91 8.79
CA SER A 140 -5.92 6.91 9.08
C SER A 140 -7.31 6.25 9.00
N ASN A 141 -8.40 7.02 9.12
CA ASN A 141 -9.76 6.48 9.18
C ASN A 141 -10.09 5.47 8.06
N ASN A 142 -9.65 5.74 6.83
CA ASN A 142 -9.94 4.89 5.66
C ASN A 142 -8.69 4.36 4.96
N ILE A 143 -7.49 4.66 5.46
CA ILE A 143 -6.23 4.23 4.84
C ILE A 143 -5.54 3.21 5.72
N PHE A 144 -5.19 2.08 5.12
CA PHE A 144 -4.54 0.95 5.78
C PHE A 144 -3.24 0.59 5.07
N LEU A 145 -2.22 0.24 5.84
CA LEU A 145 -1.00 -0.36 5.34
C LEU A 145 -1.14 -1.89 5.42
N PHE A 146 -1.15 -2.53 4.27
CA PHE A 146 -1.13 -3.98 4.13
C PHE A 146 0.32 -4.45 3.98
N ILE A 147 0.71 -5.41 4.80
CA ILE A 147 2.06 -5.98 4.79
C ILE A 147 1.97 -7.47 4.47
N SER A 148 2.76 -7.92 3.49
CA SER A 148 2.79 -9.31 3.03
C SER A 148 4.22 -9.75 2.77
N ASN A 149 4.49 -11.05 2.81
CA ASN A 149 5.83 -11.56 2.50
C ASN A 149 6.08 -11.44 1.00
N ALA A 150 7.30 -11.02 0.64
CA ALA A 150 7.77 -11.13 -0.74
C ALA A 150 7.91 -12.60 -1.13
N SER A 151 7.70 -12.90 -2.42
CA SER A 151 7.79 -14.26 -2.92
C SER A 151 9.22 -14.80 -2.76
N GLY A 152 9.34 -15.97 -2.10
CA GLY A 152 10.61 -16.70 -2.00
C GLY A 152 11.61 -16.19 -0.96
N ASN A 153 11.31 -15.14 -0.18
CA ASN A 153 12.20 -14.70 0.90
C ASN A 153 11.43 -14.05 2.06
N SER A 154 11.46 -14.68 3.24
CA SER A 154 10.78 -14.18 4.44
C SER A 154 11.36 -12.89 5.02
N LYS A 155 12.56 -12.45 4.58
CA LYS A 155 13.17 -11.20 5.04
C LYS A 155 12.67 -9.96 4.29
N PHE A 156 12.07 -10.17 3.11
CA PHE A 156 11.54 -9.09 2.28
C PHE A 156 10.03 -9.13 2.33
N GLU A 157 9.44 -7.95 2.30
CA GLU A 157 8.02 -7.71 2.41
C GLU A 157 7.56 -6.84 1.24
N ASN A 158 6.27 -6.97 0.93
CA ASN A 158 5.54 -6.04 0.09
C ASN A 158 4.57 -5.26 0.96
N PHE A 159 4.56 -3.96 0.75
CA PHE A 159 3.75 -2.98 1.45
C PHE A 159 2.74 -2.40 0.46
N ALA A 160 1.49 -2.22 0.87
CA ALA A 160 0.47 -1.61 0.03
C ALA A 160 -0.43 -0.68 0.85
N LEU A 161 -0.70 0.51 0.33
CA LEU A 161 -1.67 1.43 0.92
C LEU A 161 -3.05 1.16 0.33
N PHE A 162 -3.96 0.68 1.17
CA PHE A 162 -5.34 0.36 0.81
C PHE A 162 -6.29 1.47 1.29
N ASP A 163 -7.10 2.00 0.37
CA ASP A 163 -8.18 2.93 0.69
C ASP A 163 -9.50 2.18 0.79
N ALA A 164 -10.08 2.11 1.99
CA ALA A 164 -11.35 1.43 2.24
C ALA A 164 -12.58 2.16 1.69
N THR A 165 -12.46 3.45 1.38
CA THR A 165 -13.51 4.22 0.71
C THR A 165 -13.65 3.74 -0.73
N GLN A 166 -12.52 3.74 -1.46
CA GLN A 166 -12.41 3.34 -2.86
C GLN A 166 -12.31 1.83 -3.06
N LEU A 167 -11.97 1.10 -1.99
CA LEU A 167 -11.69 -0.34 -1.98
C LEU A 167 -10.61 -0.75 -2.96
N SER A 168 -9.53 0.05 -3.01
CA SER A 168 -8.46 -0.11 -3.97
C SER A 168 -7.09 0.09 -3.30
N ILE A 169 -6.07 -0.49 -3.91
CA ILE A 169 -4.68 -0.22 -3.55
C ILE A 169 -4.26 1.05 -4.28
N THR A 170 -3.85 2.06 -3.51
CA THR A 170 -3.42 3.36 -4.03
C THR A 170 -1.92 3.41 -4.30
N GLU A 171 -1.13 2.60 -3.59
CA GLU A 171 0.32 2.57 -3.73
C GLU A 171 0.89 1.23 -3.26
N THR A 172 2.02 0.81 -3.85
CA THR A 172 2.73 -0.43 -3.48
C THR A 172 4.24 -0.24 -3.42
N PHE A 173 4.87 -0.82 -2.40
CA PHE A 173 6.32 -0.90 -2.24
C PHE A 173 6.72 -2.38 -2.19
N ASN A 174 7.29 -2.88 -3.29
CA ASN A 174 7.56 -4.31 -3.44
C ASN A 174 9.03 -4.66 -3.22
N ASN A 175 9.25 -5.81 -2.56
CA ASN A 175 10.56 -6.42 -2.30
C ASN A 175 11.49 -5.53 -1.47
N PHE A 176 11.02 -5.07 -0.32
CA PHE A 176 11.81 -4.30 0.63
C PHE A 176 11.96 -5.02 1.97
N HIS A 177 13.07 -4.79 2.65
CA HIS A 177 13.24 -5.15 4.05
C HIS A 177 12.68 -4.03 4.94
N LYS A 178 11.78 -4.37 5.88
CA LYS A 178 11.29 -3.42 6.90
C LYS A 178 12.42 -3.09 7.87
N ILE A 179 12.80 -1.82 7.95
CA ILE A 179 13.72 -1.34 8.99
C ILE A 179 12.91 -0.99 10.24
N HIS A 180 11.90 -0.13 10.07
CA HIS A 180 11.09 0.38 11.18
C HIS A 180 9.76 0.92 10.65
N PHE A 181 8.71 0.81 11.47
CA PHE A 181 7.45 1.51 11.27
C PHE A 181 7.10 2.25 12.55
N ASP A 182 6.96 3.57 12.45
CA ASP A 182 6.52 4.44 13.53
C ASP A 182 5.01 4.63 13.41
N GLU A 183 4.25 4.05 14.33
CA GLU A 183 2.78 4.11 14.30
C GLU A 183 2.24 5.51 14.63
N GLU A 184 2.93 6.27 15.50
CA GLU A 184 2.49 7.61 15.92
C GLU A 184 2.68 8.63 14.79
N LEU A 185 3.81 8.53 14.09
CA LEU A 185 4.15 9.41 12.98
C LEU A 185 3.71 8.87 11.61
N ASN A 186 3.20 7.63 11.56
CA ASN A 186 2.89 6.88 10.34
C ASN A 186 4.06 6.86 9.35
N ARG A 187 5.26 6.60 9.85
CA ARG A 187 6.48 6.61 9.04
C ARG A 187 7.01 5.21 8.80
N LEU A 188 7.24 4.90 7.54
CA LEU A 188 7.76 3.61 7.10
C LEU A 188 9.19 3.76 6.60
N TRP A 189 10.10 3.05 7.22
CA TRP A 189 11.51 2.96 6.83
C TRP A 189 11.79 1.59 6.24
N ILE A 190 12.23 1.58 4.98
CA ILE A 190 12.42 0.36 4.20
C ILE A 190 13.72 0.40 3.41
N PHE A 191 14.32 -0.76 3.19
CA PHE A 191 15.58 -0.89 2.46
C PHE A 191 15.55 -1.99 1.42
N CYS A 192 16.16 -1.74 0.26
CA CYS A 192 16.37 -2.72 -0.78
C CYS A 192 17.76 -2.51 -1.39
N PRO A 193 18.62 -3.53 -1.53
CA PRO A 193 19.98 -3.36 -2.05
C PRO A 193 20.04 -2.65 -3.41
N GLN A 194 19.03 -2.85 -4.28
CA GLN A 194 18.98 -2.25 -5.61
C GLN A 194 18.40 -0.84 -5.63
N LYS A 195 17.61 -0.45 -4.63
CA LYS A 195 16.88 0.83 -4.60
C LYS A 195 17.43 1.82 -3.57
N GLY A 196 18.10 1.31 -2.53
CA GLY A 196 18.63 2.07 -1.42
C GLY A 196 17.74 2.02 -0.18
N LEU A 197 17.98 2.97 0.71
CA LEU A 197 17.17 3.21 1.91
C LEU A 197 16.15 4.30 1.62
N HIS A 198 14.91 4.06 2.05
CA HIS A 198 13.80 4.98 1.86
C HIS A 198 13.03 5.19 3.17
N GLY A 199 12.66 6.43 3.44
CA GLY A 199 11.72 6.82 4.47
C GLY A 199 10.46 7.39 3.84
N PHE A 200 9.29 6.94 4.27
CA PHE A 200 8.00 7.40 3.79
C PHE A 200 7.15 7.94 4.93
N ASN A 201 6.46 9.06 4.73
CA ASN A 201 5.35 9.53 5.55
C ASN A 201 4.03 9.08 4.92
N LEU A 202 3.40 8.06 5.49
CA LEU A 202 2.20 7.44 4.93
C LEU A 202 0.93 8.25 5.19
N SER A 203 0.97 9.25 6.08
CA SER A 203 -0.18 10.14 6.32
C SER A 203 -0.40 11.16 5.20
N SER A 204 0.58 11.40 4.33
CA SER A 204 0.40 12.34 3.23
C SER A 204 -0.64 11.82 2.23
N SER A 205 -1.60 12.66 1.85
CA SER A 205 -2.60 12.35 0.82
C SER A 205 -2.01 12.43 -0.60
N ILE A 206 -0.82 13.02 -0.76
CA ILE A 206 -0.16 13.22 -2.04
C ILE A 206 0.98 12.21 -2.15
N ALA A 207 0.82 11.21 -3.02
CA ALA A 207 1.79 10.12 -3.19
C ALA A 207 3.22 10.63 -3.47
N THR A 208 3.36 11.66 -4.31
CA THR A 208 4.67 12.24 -4.66
C THR A 208 5.37 12.95 -3.50
N GLU A 209 4.66 13.25 -2.41
CA GLU A 209 5.20 13.91 -1.21
C GLU A 209 5.41 12.92 -0.06
N ARG A 210 5.14 11.62 -0.27
CA ARG A 210 5.29 10.60 0.78
C ARG A 210 6.74 10.25 1.03
N GLU A 211 7.60 10.23 0.02
CA GLU A 211 9.02 9.92 0.21
C GLU A 211 9.71 11.12 0.87
N ILE A 212 10.05 10.97 2.15
CA ILE A 212 10.68 12.03 2.96
C ILE A 212 12.20 11.94 2.94
N ILE A 213 12.75 10.73 2.78
CA ILE A 213 14.19 10.50 2.67
C ILE A 213 14.45 9.40 1.66
N LYS A 214 15.49 9.61 0.84
CA LYS A 214 16.04 8.62 -0.06
C LYS A 214 17.56 8.66 -0.03
N ILE A 215 18.19 7.52 0.25
CA ILE A 215 19.64 7.33 0.15
C ILE A 215 19.89 6.20 -0.85
N GLU A 216 20.44 6.54 -2.01
CA GLU A 216 20.82 5.59 -3.04
C GLU A 216 22.14 4.87 -2.69
N LEU A 217 22.35 3.69 -3.27
CA LEU A 217 23.63 2.95 -3.19
C LEU A 217 24.12 2.67 -1.76
N VAL A 218 23.19 2.32 -0.87
CA VAL A 218 23.51 1.92 0.51
C VAL A 218 24.06 0.49 0.50
N ASN A 219 25.33 0.36 0.88
CA ASN A 219 26.04 -0.92 0.98
C ASN A 219 25.59 -1.71 2.21
N ARG A 220 25.39 -1.00 3.33
CA ARG A 220 24.98 -1.56 4.61
C ARG A 220 24.20 -0.53 5.40
N PHE A 221 23.30 -0.99 6.25
CA PHE A 221 22.69 -0.14 7.26
C PHE A 221 22.72 -0.81 8.63
N HIS A 222 22.64 0.01 9.67
CA HIS A 222 22.39 -0.38 11.05
C HIS A 222 21.25 0.49 11.60
N SER A 223 20.39 -0.08 12.44
CA SER A 223 19.29 0.64 13.08
C SER A 223 19.26 0.29 14.55
N ASN A 224 19.30 1.31 15.41
CA ASN A 224 19.07 1.15 16.85
C ASN A 224 17.58 1.35 17.11
N HIS A 225 16.82 0.25 16.95
CA HIS A 225 15.45 0.03 17.43
C HIS A 225 14.62 1.29 17.79
N ASN A 226 14.44 2.19 16.81
CA ASN A 226 13.51 3.34 16.76
C ASN A 226 14.15 4.75 16.84
N SER A 227 15.45 4.89 17.04
CA SER A 227 16.07 6.22 17.14
C SER A 227 16.75 6.64 15.84
N ILE A 228 17.75 5.86 15.42
CA ILE A 228 18.67 6.27 14.36
C ILE A 228 18.91 5.14 13.36
N ILE A 229 18.98 5.51 12.08
CA ILE A 229 19.49 4.63 11.02
C ILE A 229 20.84 5.16 10.55
N LEU A 230 21.87 4.32 10.69
CA LEU A 230 23.17 4.54 10.05
C LEU A 230 23.19 3.84 8.70
N ALA A 231 23.38 4.57 7.62
CA ALA A 231 23.53 4.07 6.27
C ALA A 231 24.95 4.31 5.75
N GLU A 232 25.62 3.22 5.36
CA GLU A 232 26.95 3.26 4.77
C GLU A 232 26.82 3.25 3.24
N THR A 233 27.29 4.30 2.57
CA THR A 233 27.42 4.36 1.10
C THR A 233 28.85 3.98 0.69
N GLU A 234 29.24 4.23 -0.56
CA GLU A 234 30.63 4.03 -1.00
C GLU A 234 31.61 4.96 -0.26
N ASP A 235 31.25 6.24 -0.14
CA ASP A 235 32.13 7.34 0.24
C ASP A 235 31.81 7.98 1.60
N LYS A 236 30.61 7.75 2.15
CA LYS A 236 30.14 8.37 3.40
C LYS A 236 29.38 7.40 4.31
N ILE A 237 29.24 7.83 5.56
CA ILE A 237 28.28 7.30 6.54
C ILE A 237 27.24 8.39 6.76
N VAL A 238 25.97 8.03 6.67
CA VAL A 238 24.82 8.91 6.89
C VAL A 238 24.04 8.42 8.09
N ALA A 239 23.90 9.26 9.10
CA ALA A 239 23.01 9.02 10.24
C ALA A 239 21.71 9.78 10.02
N ILE A 240 20.59 9.09 10.22
CA ILE A 240 19.25 9.63 10.11
C ILE A 240 18.55 9.43 11.44
N ASP A 241 18.11 10.51 12.07
CA ASP A 241 17.16 10.42 13.18
C ASP A 241 15.75 10.16 12.63
N ILE A 242 15.16 9.04 13.03
CA ILE A 242 13.88 8.51 12.53
C ILE A 242 12.72 9.47 12.82
N SER A 243 12.78 10.16 13.97
CA SER A 243 11.69 10.98 14.51
C SER A 243 11.76 12.44 14.05
N SER A 244 12.94 13.05 14.07
CA SER A 244 13.16 14.44 13.69
C SER A 244 13.45 14.62 12.19
N LEU A 245 13.87 13.55 11.51
CA LEU A 245 14.39 13.57 10.14
C LEU A 245 15.70 14.35 9.99
N GLU A 246 16.39 14.63 11.10
CA GLU A 246 17.72 15.23 11.06
C GLU A 246 18.71 14.24 10.41
N ILE A 247 19.54 14.78 9.52
CA ILE A 247 20.53 14.00 8.76
C ILE A 247 21.91 14.55 9.07
N LEU A 248 22.77 13.68 9.58
CA LEU A 248 24.19 13.93 9.71
C LEU A 248 24.93 13.03 8.73
N SER A 249 25.99 13.54 8.11
CA SER A 249 26.82 12.72 7.23
C SER A 249 28.29 13.06 7.34
N THR A 250 29.12 12.03 7.29
CA THR A 250 30.58 12.15 7.34
C THR A 250 31.22 11.34 6.22
N ALA A 251 32.25 11.89 5.59
CA ALA A 251 33.04 11.16 4.60
C ALA A 251 33.85 10.08 5.33
N LYS A 252 33.97 8.89 4.72
CA LYS A 252 34.78 7.79 5.28
C LYS A 252 36.28 8.11 5.37
N THR A 253 36.74 9.09 4.60
CA THR A 253 38.11 9.60 4.64
C THR A 253 38.33 10.64 5.73
N SER A 254 37.27 11.10 6.41
CA SER A 254 37.39 12.10 7.46
C SER A 254 37.80 11.47 8.79
N ASN A 255 38.34 12.30 9.68
CA ASN A 255 38.59 11.94 11.06
C ASN A 255 37.31 11.96 11.93
N ILE A 256 36.16 12.35 11.36
CA ILE A 256 34.89 12.45 12.06
C ILE A 256 34.11 11.14 11.89
N GLY A 257 33.75 10.51 13.00
CA GLY A 257 32.88 9.35 13.07
C GLY A 257 31.52 9.68 13.67
N ILE A 258 30.54 8.80 13.41
CA ILE A 258 29.22 8.83 14.03
C ILE A 258 29.02 7.46 14.69
N ASP A 259 28.66 7.43 15.96
CA ASP A 259 28.38 6.20 16.69
C ASP A 259 26.94 5.70 16.47
N TYR A 260 26.59 4.57 17.07
CA TYR A 260 25.28 3.92 16.93
C TYR A 260 24.12 4.70 17.57
N ASP A 261 24.43 5.68 18.41
CA ASP A 261 23.48 6.56 19.08
C ASP A 261 23.46 7.96 18.45
N GLY A 262 24.15 8.16 17.32
CA GLY A 262 24.20 9.42 16.58
C GLY A 262 25.22 10.41 17.12
N GLY A 263 25.98 10.04 18.14
CA GLY A 263 27.06 10.84 18.71
C GLY A 263 28.17 11.05 17.68
N VAL A 264 28.58 12.30 17.51
CA VAL A 264 29.68 12.67 16.62
C VAL A 264 30.98 12.67 17.42
N PHE A 265 32.03 12.07 16.85
CA PHE A 265 33.34 12.06 17.48
C PHE A 265 34.45 12.34 16.47
N GLU A 266 35.52 12.97 16.92
CA GLU A 266 36.71 13.22 16.12
C GLU A 266 37.85 12.30 16.60
N LYS A 267 38.46 11.59 15.66
CA LYS A 267 39.65 10.80 15.90
C LYS A 267 40.89 11.67 15.63
N ASN A 268 41.71 11.89 16.65
CA ASN A 268 43.01 12.53 16.50
C ASN A 268 44.14 11.51 16.78
N GLU A 269 45.39 11.97 16.70
CA GLU A 269 46.57 11.12 16.97
C GLU A 269 46.59 10.58 18.41
N ASP A 270 45.92 11.26 19.35
CA ASP A 270 45.92 10.97 20.79
C ASP A 270 44.71 10.12 21.25
N GLY A 271 43.71 9.89 20.40
CA GLY A 271 42.52 9.10 20.76
C GLY A 271 41.22 9.53 20.07
N ILE A 272 40.09 9.29 20.75
CA ILE A 272 38.74 9.68 20.32
C ILE A 272 38.28 10.83 21.20
N LEU A 273 37.92 11.95 20.58
CA LEU A 273 37.29 13.11 21.22
C LEU A 273 35.80 13.10 20.90
N TYR A 274 34.95 13.14 21.92
CA TYR A 274 33.51 13.29 21.73
C TYR A 274 33.15 14.75 21.49
N SER A 275 32.39 15.04 20.44
CA SER A 275 31.74 16.33 20.26
C SER A 275 30.25 16.16 20.57
N ASN A 276 29.73 16.91 21.54
CA ASN A 276 28.29 16.98 21.81
C ASN A 276 27.55 17.60 20.63
#